data_AF-A0A1D6MZT6-F1
#
_entry.id   AF-A0A1D6MZT6-F1
#
_cell.length_a   1.000
_cell.length_b   1.000
_cell.length_c   1.000
_cell.angle_alpha   90.00
_cell.angle_beta   90.00
_cell.angle_gamma   90.00
#
_symmetry.space_group_name_H-M   'P 1'
#
loop_
_entity.id
_entity.type
_entity.pdbx_description
1 polymer ?
#
loop_
_entity_poly.entity_id
_entity_poly.type
_entity_poly.pdbx_seq_one_letter_code
_entity_poly.pdbx_strand_id
1 'polypeptide(L)'
;MGKHLKSILAVVKKIMESSIIASGAIQLGLSDEAALPLWKETYYSVAMMERLLEKRKHEQKLDAPSWLLVQPSRLFIIAVSLLKQLRSELSDTTANNLIVQNVAYSVCNLHMLIRQSTSTHQFWSSISSDRGAFLEGFELLGSRKAKNIFLLCTSTSSDVSGSSLDTNEEPTSLLVSSILKKMGRIAMQMQDTQIKNVFNCFNMISSALGPDESLTYADHLLAPLYKVSEGFAGKVVSDEVKQLAQGVQNKLRDLIGSEKFVEVYKSVRMGLKQKRDGRKQAQKIVAAVDPERNAKRKQRMAAKHREHKRRKIMAMKIGRWMR
;
A
#
# COMPACT_ATOMS: atom_id res chain seq x y z
N MET A 1 -1.40 23.22 20.89
CA MET A 1 -0.87 21.93 20.39
C MET A 1 -0.73 20.81 21.44
N GLY A 2 -0.27 21.07 22.68
CA GLY A 2 0.07 19.99 23.63
C GLY A 2 -1.09 19.12 24.18
N LYS A 3 -2.32 19.65 24.27
CA LYS A 3 -3.47 18.89 24.83
C LYS A 3 -4.06 17.88 23.83
N HIS A 4 -4.11 18.24 22.55
CA HIS A 4 -4.55 17.33 21.49
C HIS A 4 -3.59 16.14 21.31
N LEU A 5 -2.28 16.40 21.43
CA LEU A 5 -1.25 15.36 21.32
C LEU A 5 -1.31 14.34 22.48
N LYS A 6 -1.58 14.81 23.71
CA LYS A 6 -1.78 13.93 24.89
C LYS A 6 -3.00 13.03 24.74
N SER A 7 -4.09 13.57 24.17
CA SER A 7 -5.30 12.79 23.88
C SER A 7 -5.03 11.70 22.84
N ILE A 8 -4.26 12.01 21.79
CA ILE A 8 -3.87 11.05 20.75
C ILE A 8 -2.94 9.96 21.32
N LEU A 9 -1.98 10.30 22.18
CA LEU A 9 -1.09 9.32 22.81
C LEU A 9 -1.84 8.36 23.75
N ALA A 10 -2.77 8.88 24.55
CA ALA A 10 -3.60 8.07 25.43
C ALA A 10 -4.46 7.08 24.64
N VAL A 11 -4.94 7.50 23.46
CA VAL A 11 -5.67 6.63 22.53
C VAL A 11 -4.74 5.55 21.97
N VAL A 12 -3.53 5.89 21.50
CA VAL A 12 -2.56 4.90 20.98
C VAL A 12 -2.15 3.86 22.04
N LYS A 13 -1.92 4.28 23.28
CA LYS A 13 -1.63 3.39 24.42
C LYS A 13 -2.77 2.39 24.68
N LYS A 14 -4.01 2.89 24.76
CA LYS A 14 -5.20 2.08 25.00
C LYS A 14 -5.45 1.07 23.88
N ILE A 15 -5.09 1.41 22.65
CA ILE A 15 -5.24 0.51 21.52
C ILE A 15 -4.19 -0.62 21.52
N MET A 16 -2.97 -0.35 21.99
CA MET A 16 -1.96 -1.41 22.17
C MET A 16 -2.32 -2.37 23.30
N GLU A 17 -2.82 -1.86 24.42
CA GLU A 17 -3.36 -2.70 25.52
C GLU A 17 -4.50 -3.60 25.01
N SER A 18 -5.38 -3.07 24.16
CA SER A 18 -6.46 -3.84 23.54
C SER A 18 -5.96 -4.88 22.53
N SER A 19 -4.86 -4.58 21.83
CA SER A 19 -4.21 -5.53 20.89
C SER A 19 -3.54 -6.69 21.63
N ILE A 20 -3.00 -6.47 22.82
CA ILE A 20 -2.45 -7.51 23.71
C ILE A 20 -3.56 -8.48 24.16
N ILE A 21 -4.72 -7.95 24.51
CA ILE A 21 -5.89 -8.74 24.92
C ILE A 21 -6.45 -9.52 23.71
N ALA A 22 -6.54 -8.88 22.53
CA ALA A 22 -7.02 -9.51 21.30
C ALA A 22 -6.07 -10.58 20.73
N SER A 23 -4.78 -10.53 21.07
CA SER A 23 -3.77 -11.51 20.66
C SER A 23 -3.78 -12.80 21.49
N GLY A 24 -4.62 -12.91 22.51
CA GLY A 24 -4.81 -14.15 23.28
C GLY A 24 -3.61 -14.59 24.13
N ALA A 25 -2.71 -13.67 24.54
CA ALA A 25 -1.53 -14.04 25.32
C ALA A 25 -1.80 -14.45 26.79
N ILE A 26 -3.07 -14.57 27.20
CA ILE A 26 -3.46 -15.30 28.41
C ILE A 26 -4.70 -16.13 28.10
N GLN A 27 -4.58 -17.14 27.24
CA GLN A 27 -5.17 -18.48 27.47
C GLN A 27 -4.92 -19.40 26.27
N LEU A 28 -4.47 -20.61 26.60
CA LEU A 28 -4.24 -21.80 25.76
C LEU A 28 -2.91 -21.82 24.98
N GLY A 29 -1.95 -22.51 25.60
CA GLY A 29 -0.65 -22.80 25.05
C GLY A 29 -0.73 -23.69 23.81
N LEU A 30 -0.14 -23.21 22.72
CA LEU A 30 0.43 -24.02 21.67
C LEU A 30 1.75 -23.36 21.25
N SER A 31 2.80 -24.18 21.20
CA SER A 31 4.15 -23.84 20.80
C SER A 31 4.17 -23.48 19.31
N ASP A 32 4.35 -22.18 19.00
CA ASP A 32 4.88 -21.76 17.71
C ASP A 32 5.84 -20.57 17.94
N GLU A 33 7.11 -20.91 18.07
CA GLU A 33 8.21 -20.03 18.44
C GLU A 33 8.57 -19.02 17.33
N ALA A 34 7.90 -19.08 16.17
CA ALA A 34 8.08 -18.16 15.04
C ALA A 34 7.09 -16.97 15.03
N ALA A 35 5.97 -17.02 15.76
CA ALA A 35 4.98 -15.95 15.80
C ALA A 35 5.23 -14.90 16.90
N LEU A 36 6.11 -15.22 17.86
CA LEU A 36 6.38 -14.41 19.05
C LEU A 36 7.38 -13.23 18.97
N PRO A 37 8.13 -12.90 17.88
CA PRO A 37 9.04 -11.74 17.90
C PRO A 37 8.46 -10.40 17.43
N LEU A 38 7.53 -10.39 16.44
CA LEU A 38 7.16 -9.15 15.74
C LEU A 38 6.39 -8.12 16.57
N TRP A 39 5.55 -8.57 17.51
CA TRP A 39 4.73 -7.66 18.32
C TRP A 39 5.53 -6.98 19.43
N LYS A 40 6.55 -7.67 20.01
CA LYS A 40 7.50 -7.07 20.95
C LYS A 40 8.28 -5.95 20.26
N GLU A 41 8.75 -6.18 19.04
CA GLU A 41 9.44 -5.16 18.23
C GLU A 41 8.51 -3.98 17.90
N THR A 42 7.24 -4.24 17.60
CA THR A 42 6.24 -3.19 17.34
C THR A 42 5.92 -2.38 18.62
N TYR A 43 5.80 -3.05 19.77
CA TYR A 43 5.59 -2.42 21.09
C TYR A 43 6.79 -1.57 21.51
N TYR A 44 8.01 -2.11 21.41
CA TYR A 44 9.24 -1.37 21.68
C TYR A 44 9.42 -0.22 20.68
N SER A 45 8.95 -0.34 19.44
CA SER A 45 9.03 0.74 18.46
C SER A 45 8.14 1.95 18.77
N VAL A 46 6.97 1.69 19.36
CA VAL A 46 6.02 2.74 19.74
C VAL A 46 6.35 3.33 21.11
N ALA A 47 6.78 2.51 22.09
CA ALA A 47 7.33 3.00 23.36
C ALA A 47 8.61 3.84 23.15
N MET A 48 9.39 3.51 22.12
CA MET A 48 10.54 4.33 21.71
C MET A 48 10.11 5.61 20.98
N MET A 49 9.06 5.59 20.16
CA MET A 49 8.49 6.81 19.58
C MET A 49 7.89 7.76 20.63
N GLU A 50 7.24 7.24 21.68
CA GLU A 50 6.79 7.99 22.85
C GLU A 50 7.99 8.70 23.53
N ARG A 51 9.06 7.96 23.83
CA ARG A 51 10.30 8.52 24.40
C ARG A 51 10.99 9.54 23.48
N LEU A 52 10.92 9.35 22.16
CA LEU A 52 11.49 10.25 21.16
C LEU A 52 10.72 11.54 20.97
N LEU A 53 9.40 11.51 21.11
CA LEU A 53 8.55 12.70 21.07
C LEU A 53 8.65 13.49 22.37
N GLU A 54 8.83 12.83 23.51
CA GLU A 54 9.18 13.46 24.80
C GLU A 54 10.56 14.14 24.73
N LYS A 55 11.59 13.47 24.16
CA LYS A 55 12.94 14.02 23.94
C LYS A 55 12.97 15.17 22.93
N ARG A 56 12.18 15.12 21.85
CA ARG A 56 12.10 16.22 20.85
C ARG A 56 11.60 17.56 21.41
N LYS A 57 10.92 17.55 22.56
CA LYS A 57 10.55 18.77 23.28
C LYS A 57 11.71 19.39 24.06
N HIS A 58 12.80 18.64 24.33
CA HIS A 58 13.84 19.07 25.26
C HIS A 58 15.28 19.00 24.70
N GLU A 59 15.67 18.13 23.76
CA GLU A 59 17.09 17.99 23.37
C GLU A 59 17.35 17.59 21.91
N GLN A 60 18.43 18.16 21.34
CA GLN A 60 18.91 18.01 19.95
C GLN A 60 19.64 16.68 19.62
N LYS A 61 19.57 15.61 20.45
CA LYS A 61 20.22 14.32 20.13
C LYS A 61 19.31 13.11 20.38
N LEU A 62 19.01 12.36 19.32
CA LEU A 62 18.41 11.02 19.39
C LEU A 62 19.48 9.99 19.79
N ASP A 63 19.12 9.01 20.62
CA ASP A 63 20.01 7.88 20.96
C ASP A 63 20.01 6.80 19.86
N ALA A 64 21.09 6.02 19.73
CA ALA A 64 21.31 5.05 18.65
C ALA A 64 20.16 4.05 18.38
N PRO A 65 19.46 3.48 19.40
CA PRO A 65 18.33 2.59 19.16
C PRO A 65 17.14 3.27 18.46
N SER A 66 16.98 4.57 18.70
CA SER A 66 15.91 5.39 18.14
C SER A 66 16.15 5.77 16.68
N TRP A 67 17.41 5.90 16.28
CA TRP A 67 17.78 6.03 14.87
C TRP A 67 17.43 4.75 14.09
N LEU A 68 17.60 3.58 14.71
CA LEU A 68 17.39 2.27 14.09
C LEU A 68 15.95 2.07 13.57
N LEU A 69 14.95 2.53 14.31
CA LEU A 69 13.53 2.39 13.94
C LEU A 69 13.07 3.39 12.86
N VAL A 70 13.83 4.46 12.68
CA VAL A 70 13.59 5.50 11.67
C VAL A 70 14.45 5.23 10.43
N GLN A 71 15.14 4.08 10.37
CA GLN A 71 15.87 3.69 9.16
C GLN A 71 14.91 3.48 7.98
N PRO A 72 15.25 3.98 6.77
CA PRO A 72 14.44 3.79 5.58
C PRO A 72 14.10 2.31 5.29
N SER A 73 15.05 1.40 5.55
CA SER A 73 14.88 -0.05 5.37
C SER A 73 13.80 -0.62 6.29
N ARG A 74 13.79 -0.22 7.56
CA ARG A 74 12.80 -0.64 8.57
C ARG A 74 11.42 -0.08 8.26
N LEU A 75 11.32 1.21 7.94
CA LEU A 75 10.04 1.83 7.58
C LEU A 75 9.43 1.18 6.33
N PHE A 76 10.26 0.82 5.35
CA PHE A 76 9.81 0.10 4.17
C PHE A 76 9.26 -1.30 4.52
N ILE A 77 10.00 -2.10 5.29
CA ILE A 77 9.54 -3.43 5.72
C ILE A 77 8.25 -3.33 6.54
N ILE A 78 8.18 -2.41 7.52
CA ILE A 78 6.99 -2.19 8.35
C ILE A 78 5.78 -1.88 7.47
N ALA A 79 5.92 -0.93 6.53
CA ALA A 79 4.84 -0.58 5.61
C ALA A 79 4.37 -1.82 4.81
N VAL A 80 5.30 -2.59 4.25
CA VAL A 80 4.98 -3.80 3.46
C VAL A 80 4.30 -4.88 4.31
N SER A 81 4.75 -5.09 5.54
CA SER A 81 4.15 -6.05 6.47
C SER A 81 2.72 -5.65 6.84
N LEU A 82 2.47 -4.37 7.10
CA LEU A 82 1.13 -3.85 7.35
C LEU A 82 0.21 -3.97 6.13
N LEU A 83 0.74 -3.86 4.90
CA LEU A 83 -0.04 -4.14 3.69
C LEU A 83 -0.52 -5.60 3.60
N LYS A 84 0.21 -6.56 4.20
CA LYS A 84 -0.27 -7.94 4.31
C LYS A 84 -1.42 -8.04 5.30
N GLN A 85 -1.35 -7.35 6.44
CA GLN A 85 -2.45 -7.30 7.42
C GLN A 85 -3.69 -6.59 6.85
N LEU A 86 -3.50 -5.58 6.00
CA LEU A 86 -4.60 -4.92 5.28
C LEU A 86 -5.38 -5.86 4.35
N ARG A 87 -4.81 -7.03 4.00
CA ARG A 87 -5.48 -8.04 3.16
C ARG A 87 -6.35 -9.00 3.97
N SER A 88 -6.12 -9.14 5.28
CA SER A 88 -6.96 -9.97 6.14
C SER A 88 -8.27 -9.25 6.48
N GLU A 89 -9.34 -10.02 6.65
CA GLU A 89 -10.58 -9.53 7.26
C GLU A 89 -10.37 -9.50 8.78
N LEU A 90 -10.02 -8.33 9.33
CA LEU A 90 -10.10 -8.11 10.77
C LEU A 90 -11.51 -7.65 11.12
N SER A 91 -12.14 -8.32 12.08
CA SER A 91 -13.48 -7.99 12.60
C SER A 91 -13.50 -6.73 13.46
N ASP A 92 -12.35 -6.34 14.03
CA ASP A 92 -12.21 -5.16 14.88
C ASP A 92 -11.92 -3.88 14.06
N THR A 93 -12.87 -2.95 14.09
CA THR A 93 -12.75 -1.61 13.49
C THR A 93 -11.58 -0.81 14.08
N THR A 94 -11.25 -1.02 15.36
CA THR A 94 -10.15 -0.32 16.05
C THR A 94 -8.80 -0.77 15.51
N ALA A 95 -8.56 -2.08 15.45
CA ALA A 95 -7.36 -2.65 14.84
C ALA A 95 -7.20 -2.22 13.37
N ASN A 96 -8.28 -2.19 12.60
CA ASN A 96 -8.25 -1.71 11.22
C ASN A 96 -7.82 -0.23 11.11
N ASN A 97 -8.35 0.63 11.98
CA ASN A 97 -7.96 2.04 12.02
C ASN A 97 -6.48 2.22 12.38
N LEU A 98 -5.92 1.42 13.29
CA LEU A 98 -4.49 1.45 13.56
C LEU A 98 -3.64 1.07 12.36
N ILE A 99 -4.00 -0.02 11.68
CA ILE A 99 -3.24 -0.47 10.50
C ILE A 99 -3.21 0.67 9.48
N VAL A 100 -4.33 1.35 9.27
CA VAL A 100 -4.41 2.51 8.38
C VAL A 100 -3.46 3.63 8.82
N GLN A 101 -3.47 4.00 10.10
CA GLN A 101 -2.60 5.04 10.66
C GLN A 101 -1.12 4.67 10.56
N ASN A 102 -0.78 3.43 10.87
CA ASN A 102 0.60 2.93 10.85
C ASN A 102 1.15 2.85 9.43
N VAL A 103 0.35 2.40 8.46
CA VAL A 103 0.73 2.43 7.03
C VAL A 103 1.01 3.86 6.60
N ALA A 104 0.11 4.80 6.93
CA ALA A 104 0.29 6.20 6.57
C ALA A 104 1.57 6.78 7.21
N TYR A 105 1.80 6.51 8.49
CA TYR A 105 3.00 6.94 9.20
C TYR A 105 4.28 6.42 8.54
N SER A 106 4.37 5.11 8.30
CA SER A 106 5.57 4.50 7.72
C SER A 106 5.84 5.04 6.31
N VAL A 107 4.81 5.22 5.49
CA VAL A 107 4.94 5.77 4.13
C VAL A 107 5.41 7.23 4.16
N CYS A 108 4.80 8.07 4.99
CA CYS A 108 5.16 9.48 5.06
C CYS A 108 6.57 9.69 5.60
N ASN A 109 6.95 8.98 6.67
CA ASN A 109 8.32 9.10 7.20
C ASN A 109 9.36 8.56 6.22
N LEU A 110 9.04 7.47 5.51
CA LEU A 110 9.92 6.97 4.46
C LEU A 110 10.12 8.01 3.36
N HIS A 111 9.05 8.67 2.91
CA HIS A 111 9.14 9.77 1.96
C HIS A 111 10.01 10.93 2.47
N MET A 112 9.79 11.37 3.72
CA MET A 112 10.56 12.47 4.31
C MET A 112 12.06 12.16 4.33
N LEU A 113 12.46 10.94 4.67
CA LEU A 113 13.86 10.53 4.68
C LEU A 113 14.47 10.49 3.28
N ILE A 114 13.70 10.07 2.28
CA ILE A 114 14.12 10.13 0.88
C ILE A 114 14.41 11.58 0.48
N ARG A 115 13.52 12.52 0.85
CA ARG A 115 13.63 13.95 0.51
C ARG A 115 14.73 14.69 1.27
N GLN A 116 15.19 14.16 2.40
CA GLN A 116 16.34 14.74 3.12
C GLN A 116 17.67 14.57 2.37
N SER A 117 17.73 13.66 1.41
CA SER A 117 18.92 13.48 0.57
C SER A 117 19.01 14.60 -0.47
N THR A 118 20.18 15.20 -0.64
CA THR A 118 20.39 16.32 -1.59
C THR A 118 20.42 15.85 -3.03
N SER A 119 20.61 14.55 -3.27
CA SER A 119 20.57 13.95 -4.61
C SER A 119 20.11 12.50 -4.57
N THR A 120 19.61 12.02 -5.72
CA THR A 120 19.23 10.63 -5.93
C THR A 120 20.38 9.66 -5.65
N HIS A 121 21.60 9.99 -6.11
CA HIS A 121 22.78 9.17 -5.86
C HIS A 121 23.16 9.11 -4.37
N GLN A 122 23.11 10.26 -3.67
CA GLN A 122 23.36 10.30 -2.22
C GLN A 122 22.36 9.42 -1.46
N PHE A 123 21.08 9.45 -1.83
CA PHE A 123 20.08 8.59 -1.21
C PHE A 123 20.43 7.10 -1.39
N TRP A 124 20.65 6.65 -2.63
CA TRP A 124 20.88 5.23 -2.91
C TRP A 124 22.19 4.70 -2.32
N SER A 125 23.25 5.51 -2.35
CA SER A 125 24.51 5.20 -1.68
C SER A 125 24.32 5.07 -0.16
N SER A 126 23.53 5.96 0.47
CA SER A 126 23.30 5.94 1.92
C SER A 126 22.58 4.68 2.41
N ILE A 127 21.73 4.07 1.59
CA ILE A 127 20.97 2.87 1.95
C ILE A 127 21.59 1.56 1.43
N SER A 128 22.72 1.64 0.74
CA SER A 128 23.41 0.48 0.15
C SER A 128 23.86 -0.56 1.17
N SER A 129 24.20 -0.14 2.39
CA SER A 129 24.57 -1.05 3.49
C SER A 129 23.40 -1.95 3.92
N ASP A 130 22.18 -1.43 3.81
CA ASP A 130 20.93 -2.10 4.22
C ASP A 130 20.22 -2.82 3.06
N ARG A 131 20.93 -3.04 1.95
CA ARG A 131 20.36 -3.60 0.71
C ARG A 131 19.58 -4.89 0.94
N GLY A 132 20.06 -5.77 1.83
CA GLY A 132 19.40 -7.03 2.16
C GLY A 132 17.98 -6.85 2.68
N ALA A 133 17.77 -5.89 3.59
CA ALA A 133 16.46 -5.59 4.19
C ALA A 133 15.47 -5.07 3.13
N PHE A 134 15.91 -4.21 2.21
CA PHE A 134 15.05 -3.77 1.10
C PHE A 134 14.67 -4.91 0.16
N LEU A 135 15.60 -5.82 -0.14
CA LEU A 135 15.32 -6.97 -1.00
C LEU A 135 14.29 -7.91 -0.37
N GLU A 136 14.38 -8.13 0.94
CA GLU A 136 13.34 -8.84 1.71
C GLU A 136 12.00 -8.10 1.61
N GLY A 137 11.97 -6.79 1.86
CA GLY A 137 10.77 -5.97 1.72
C GLY A 137 10.14 -6.07 0.32
N PHE A 138 10.94 -6.06 -0.75
CA PHE A 138 10.44 -6.23 -2.12
C PHE A 138 9.91 -7.63 -2.41
N GLU A 139 10.48 -8.67 -1.80
CA GLU A 139 9.97 -10.03 -1.87
C GLU A 139 8.61 -10.13 -1.18
N LEU A 140 8.50 -9.59 0.04
CA LEU A 140 7.24 -9.50 0.79
C LEU A 140 6.17 -8.70 0.03
N LEU A 141 6.57 -7.63 -0.67
CA LEU A 141 5.70 -6.82 -1.52
C LEU A 141 5.23 -7.60 -2.76
N GLY A 142 6.03 -8.56 -3.24
CA GLY A 142 5.78 -9.38 -4.42
C GLY A 142 5.87 -8.57 -5.72
N SER A 143 6.85 -7.66 -5.83
CA SER A 143 7.03 -6.79 -6.99
C SER A 143 8.40 -7.00 -7.64
N ARG A 144 8.51 -7.97 -8.55
CA ARG A 144 9.75 -8.26 -9.28
C ARG A 144 10.27 -7.05 -10.07
N LYS A 145 9.37 -6.28 -10.70
CA LYS A 145 9.76 -5.05 -11.44
C LYS A 145 10.42 -4.03 -10.51
N ALA A 146 9.83 -3.73 -9.36
CA ALA A 146 10.37 -2.75 -8.43
C ALA A 146 11.69 -3.23 -7.79
N LYS A 147 11.77 -4.54 -7.45
CA LYS A 147 13.01 -5.19 -6.98
C LYS A 147 14.15 -5.01 -7.98
N ASN A 148 13.88 -5.24 -9.26
CA ASN A 148 14.90 -5.11 -10.31
C ASN A 148 15.36 -3.65 -10.50
N ILE A 149 14.43 -2.70 -10.46
CA ILE A 149 14.79 -1.27 -10.52
C ILE A 149 15.64 -0.88 -9.31
N PHE A 150 15.25 -1.32 -8.11
CA PHE A 150 16.03 -1.09 -6.89
C PHE A 150 17.45 -1.66 -6.99
N LEU A 151 17.59 -2.89 -7.51
CA LEU A 151 18.89 -3.50 -7.74
C LEU A 151 19.74 -2.65 -8.70
N LEU A 152 19.14 -2.11 -9.76
CA LEU A 152 19.83 -1.22 -10.70
C LEU A 152 20.30 0.06 -10.00
N CYS A 153 19.40 0.77 -9.32
CA CYS A 153 19.71 2.03 -8.62
C CYS A 153 20.78 1.88 -7.53
N THR A 154 20.89 0.70 -6.91
CA THR A 154 21.87 0.41 -5.85
C THR A 154 23.18 -0.18 -6.37
N SER A 155 23.27 -0.54 -7.66
CA SER A 155 24.48 -1.15 -8.24
C SER A 155 25.33 -0.17 -9.07
N THR A 156 24.73 0.91 -9.58
CA THR A 156 25.41 1.86 -10.47
C THR A 156 25.97 3.05 -9.68
N SER A 157 27.29 3.22 -9.70
CA SER A 157 28.00 4.42 -9.19
C SER A 157 27.99 5.59 -10.18
N SER A 158 27.22 5.49 -11.27
CA SER A 158 27.17 6.49 -12.34
C SER A 158 25.72 6.78 -12.72
N ASP A 159 25.48 8.04 -13.08
CA ASP A 159 24.18 8.57 -13.48
C ASP A 159 23.58 7.69 -14.58
N VAL A 160 22.54 6.93 -14.21
CA VAL A 160 21.71 6.23 -15.18
C VAL A 160 20.92 7.29 -15.94
N SER A 161 21.50 7.78 -17.03
CA SER A 161 20.75 8.41 -18.09
C SER A 161 19.60 7.47 -18.49
N GLY A 162 18.37 7.97 -18.33
CA GLY A 162 17.13 7.21 -18.29
C GLY A 162 16.70 6.54 -19.60
N SER A 163 17.55 5.68 -20.18
CA SER A 163 17.28 5.04 -21.47
C SER A 163 16.64 3.65 -21.39
N SER A 164 16.47 3.06 -20.19
CA SER A 164 15.80 1.75 -20.03
C SER A 164 14.65 1.68 -19.01
N LEU A 165 14.38 2.76 -18.27
CA LEU A 165 13.20 2.83 -17.40
C LEU A 165 12.05 3.51 -18.15
N ASP A 166 11.16 2.67 -18.66
CA ASP A 166 9.85 3.01 -19.27
C ASP A 166 8.85 3.60 -18.23
N THR A 167 9.35 4.37 -17.25
CA THR A 167 8.61 4.90 -16.11
C THR A 167 9.07 6.33 -15.85
N ASN A 168 8.17 7.30 -16.05
CA ASN A 168 8.26 8.71 -15.64
C ASN A 168 8.43 8.92 -14.11
N GLU A 169 8.75 7.88 -13.34
CA GLU A 169 8.89 7.98 -11.88
C GLU A 169 10.35 8.27 -11.55
N GLU A 170 10.57 9.37 -10.83
CA GLU A 170 11.87 9.69 -10.24
C GLU A 170 12.36 8.48 -9.42
N PRO A 171 13.61 8.01 -9.60
CA PRO A 171 14.09 6.82 -8.91
C PRO A 171 13.86 6.87 -7.40
N THR A 172 14.08 8.02 -6.76
CA THR A 172 13.84 8.27 -5.33
C THR A 172 12.40 7.95 -4.90
N SER A 173 11.41 8.15 -5.77
CA SER A 173 10.00 7.84 -5.50
C SER A 173 9.69 6.33 -5.47
N LEU A 174 10.57 5.47 -5.99
CA LEU A 174 10.34 4.04 -6.23
C LEU A 174 9.78 3.31 -5.00
N LEU A 175 10.37 3.55 -3.81
CA LEU A 175 9.99 2.85 -2.59
C LEU A 175 8.52 3.13 -2.23
N VAL A 176 8.16 4.42 -2.13
CA VAL A 176 6.80 4.88 -1.82
C VAL A 176 5.83 4.49 -2.94
N SER A 177 6.20 4.73 -4.19
CA SER A 177 5.40 4.39 -5.37
C SER A 177 5.08 2.90 -5.43
N SER A 178 6.03 2.03 -5.05
CA SER A 178 5.81 0.59 -5.01
C SER A 178 4.77 0.16 -3.96
N ILE A 179 4.79 0.81 -2.78
CA ILE A 179 3.81 0.60 -1.70
C ILE A 179 2.43 1.08 -2.15
N LEU A 180 2.31 2.31 -2.67
CA LEU A 180 1.04 2.88 -3.15
C LEU A 180 0.43 2.04 -4.28
N LYS A 181 1.25 1.58 -5.24
CA LYS A 181 0.83 0.65 -6.30
C LYS A 181 0.31 -0.67 -5.73
N LYS A 182 0.91 -1.19 -4.65
CA LYS A 182 0.44 -2.41 -4.00
C LYS A 182 -0.88 -2.17 -3.28
N MET A 183 -1.04 -1.04 -2.58
CA MET A 183 -2.31 -0.63 -1.97
C MET A 183 -3.43 -0.54 -3.01
N GLY A 184 -3.18 0.12 -4.15
CA GLY A 184 -4.13 0.18 -5.25
C GLY A 184 -4.51 -1.20 -5.79
N ARG A 185 -3.56 -2.15 -5.85
CA ARG A 185 -3.85 -3.56 -6.19
C ARG A 185 -4.72 -4.25 -5.15
N ILE A 186 -4.48 -4.02 -3.85
CA ILE A 186 -5.32 -4.56 -2.76
C ILE A 186 -6.75 -4.06 -2.92
N ALA A 187 -6.95 -2.75 -3.11
CA ALA A 187 -8.28 -2.17 -3.33
C ALA A 187 -9.00 -2.78 -4.55
N MET A 188 -8.29 -3.15 -5.62
CA MET A 188 -8.94 -3.81 -6.76
C MET A 188 -9.28 -5.28 -6.48
N GLN A 189 -8.55 -5.96 -5.61
CA GLN A 189 -8.67 -7.41 -5.39
C GLN A 189 -9.57 -7.82 -4.22
N MET A 190 -9.71 -6.98 -3.20
CA MET A 190 -10.35 -7.35 -1.92
C MET A 190 -11.77 -6.82 -1.73
N GLN A 191 -12.42 -7.12 -0.62
CA GLN A 191 -13.78 -6.70 -0.29
C GLN A 191 -13.83 -5.21 0.10
N ASP A 192 -15.05 -4.69 0.20
CA ASP A 192 -15.32 -3.26 0.46
C ASP A 192 -14.60 -2.74 1.70
N THR A 193 -14.50 -3.53 2.77
CA THR A 193 -13.75 -3.16 4.00
C THR A 193 -12.30 -2.80 3.70
N GLN A 194 -11.58 -3.64 2.95
CA GLN A 194 -10.19 -3.38 2.60
C GLN A 194 -10.07 -2.21 1.62
N ILE A 195 -11.05 -1.99 0.74
CA ILE A 195 -11.08 -0.81 -0.13
C ILE A 195 -11.18 0.46 0.71
N LYS A 196 -12.08 0.48 1.71
CA LYS A 196 -12.24 1.61 2.63
C LYS A 196 -10.94 1.89 3.37
N ASN A 197 -10.29 0.86 3.92
CA ASN A 197 -9.01 1.02 4.62
C ASN A 197 -7.92 1.59 3.69
N VAL A 198 -7.79 1.10 2.46
CA VAL A 198 -6.84 1.65 1.48
C VAL A 198 -7.13 3.12 1.17
N PHE A 199 -8.39 3.50 0.96
CA PHE A 199 -8.75 4.88 0.65
C PHE A 199 -8.55 5.82 1.84
N ASN A 200 -8.77 5.33 3.06
CA ASN A 200 -8.42 6.06 4.27
C ASN A 200 -6.91 6.25 4.40
N CYS A 201 -6.09 5.24 4.07
CA CYS A 201 -4.64 5.43 3.99
C CYS A 201 -4.27 6.49 2.95
N PHE A 202 -4.86 6.46 1.74
CA PHE A 202 -4.57 7.48 0.72
C PHE A 202 -4.89 8.88 1.22
N ASN A 203 -6.05 9.07 1.85
CA ASN A 203 -6.43 10.35 2.43
C ASN A 203 -5.42 10.82 3.49
N MET A 204 -5.04 9.94 4.42
CA MET A 204 -4.06 10.27 5.46
C MET A 204 -2.68 10.59 4.89
N ILE A 205 -2.21 9.79 3.92
CA ILE A 205 -0.90 9.97 3.28
C ILE A 205 -0.88 11.30 2.53
N SER A 206 -1.86 11.59 1.68
CA SER A 206 -1.87 12.85 0.93
C SER A 206 -1.95 14.07 1.85
N SER A 207 -2.80 14.03 2.87
CA SER A 207 -2.89 15.13 3.84
C SER A 207 -1.60 15.35 4.63
N ALA A 208 -0.86 14.28 4.95
CA ALA A 208 0.38 14.38 5.71
C ALA A 208 1.59 14.78 4.85
N LEU A 209 1.59 14.40 3.56
CA LEU A 209 2.67 14.76 2.64
C LEU A 209 2.61 16.22 2.17
N GLY A 210 1.41 16.81 2.08
CA GLY A 210 1.24 18.15 1.54
C GLY A 210 1.06 18.16 0.02
N PRO A 211 0.89 19.35 -0.59
CA PRO A 211 0.43 19.49 -1.98
C PRO A 211 1.44 18.96 -3.03
N ASP A 212 2.70 19.38 -2.96
CA ASP A 212 3.71 19.07 -3.99
C ASP A 212 4.09 17.58 -3.97
N GLU A 213 4.28 17.03 -2.78
CA GLU A 213 4.56 15.62 -2.56
C GLU A 213 3.34 14.75 -2.91
N SER A 214 2.12 15.21 -2.61
CA SER A 214 0.90 14.51 -3.05
C SER A 214 0.75 14.49 -4.56
N LEU A 215 1.11 15.59 -5.24
CA LEU A 215 1.11 15.67 -6.70
C LEU A 215 2.05 14.64 -7.31
N THR A 216 3.24 14.45 -6.72
CA THR A 216 4.24 13.45 -7.13
C THR A 216 3.66 12.03 -7.17
N TYR A 217 2.78 11.69 -6.22
CA TYR A 217 2.15 10.37 -6.12
C TYR A 217 0.72 10.30 -6.68
N ALA A 218 0.20 11.40 -7.21
CA ALA A 218 -1.22 11.54 -7.54
C ALA A 218 -1.70 10.47 -8.54
N ASP A 219 -0.88 10.08 -9.52
CA ASP A 219 -1.20 9.00 -10.45
C ASP A 219 -1.50 7.66 -9.75
N HIS A 220 -0.76 7.36 -8.68
CA HIS A 220 -0.90 6.11 -7.92
C HIS A 220 -2.10 6.14 -6.97
N LEU A 221 -2.40 7.31 -6.40
CA LEU A 221 -3.56 7.52 -5.54
C LEU A 221 -4.86 7.55 -6.36
N LEU A 222 -4.87 8.26 -7.49
CA LEU A 222 -6.06 8.48 -8.32
C LEU A 222 -6.46 7.26 -9.13
N ALA A 223 -5.53 6.46 -9.65
CA ALA A 223 -5.88 5.30 -10.47
C ALA A 223 -6.88 4.31 -9.82
N PRO A 224 -6.72 3.88 -8.56
CA PRO A 224 -7.71 3.04 -7.89
C PRO A 224 -9.00 3.80 -7.50
N LEU A 225 -8.91 5.08 -7.09
CA LEU A 225 -10.08 5.91 -6.77
C LEU A 225 -10.99 6.10 -8.00
N TYR A 226 -10.39 6.41 -9.16
CA TYR A 226 -11.05 6.52 -10.45
C TYR A 226 -11.78 5.22 -10.81
N LYS A 227 -11.10 4.08 -10.72
CA LYS A 227 -11.70 2.79 -11.08
C LYS A 227 -12.91 2.43 -10.23
N VAL A 228 -12.88 2.75 -8.93
CA VAL A 228 -14.03 2.51 -8.07
C VAL A 228 -15.18 3.44 -8.40
N SER A 229 -14.90 4.73 -8.54
CA SER A 229 -15.92 5.77 -8.79
C SER A 229 -16.63 5.53 -10.13
N GLU A 230 -15.88 5.14 -11.16
CA GLU A 230 -16.39 4.92 -12.52
C GLU A 230 -16.88 3.47 -12.77
N GLY A 231 -16.90 2.61 -11.74
CA GLY A 231 -17.35 1.21 -11.89
C GLY A 231 -16.40 0.31 -12.70
N PHE A 232 -15.16 0.74 -12.94
CA PHE A 232 -14.10 -0.07 -13.59
C PHE A 232 -13.30 -0.95 -12.63
N ALA A 233 -13.78 -1.15 -11.40
CA ALA A 233 -13.15 -2.02 -10.41
C ALA A 233 -13.18 -3.51 -10.81
N GLY A 234 -14.00 -3.90 -11.78
CA GLY A 234 -14.13 -5.30 -12.23
C GLY A 234 -14.88 -6.20 -11.25
N LYS A 235 -15.56 -5.58 -10.27
CA LYS A 235 -16.40 -6.21 -9.25
C LYS A 235 -17.51 -5.25 -8.85
N VAL A 236 -18.54 -5.77 -8.18
CA VAL A 236 -19.57 -4.95 -7.54
C VAL A 236 -18.94 -4.29 -6.31
N VAL A 237 -19.13 -2.98 -6.19
CA VAL A 237 -18.63 -2.15 -5.08
C VAL A 237 -19.82 -1.36 -4.54
N SER A 238 -20.00 -1.34 -3.22
CA SER A 238 -21.11 -0.61 -2.59
C SER A 238 -21.02 0.90 -2.81
N ASP A 239 -22.16 1.57 -2.72
CA ASP A 239 -22.23 3.01 -2.92
C ASP A 239 -21.49 3.79 -1.82
N GLU A 240 -21.44 3.27 -0.59
CA GLU A 240 -20.62 3.84 0.49
C GLU A 240 -19.14 3.94 0.09
N VAL A 241 -18.60 2.91 -0.56
CA VAL A 241 -17.21 2.88 -0.99
C VAL A 241 -16.97 3.85 -2.17
N LYS A 242 -17.95 3.99 -3.07
CA LYS A 242 -17.88 5.00 -4.14
C LYS A 242 -17.93 6.42 -3.59
N GLN A 243 -18.79 6.69 -2.62
CA GLN A 243 -18.88 7.98 -1.94
C GLN A 243 -17.56 8.31 -1.22
N LEU A 244 -16.96 7.33 -0.53
CA LEU A 244 -15.63 7.50 0.06
C LEU A 244 -14.59 7.82 -1.01
N ALA A 245 -14.57 7.09 -2.13
CA ALA A 245 -13.64 7.34 -3.22
C ALA A 245 -13.76 8.77 -3.77
N GLN A 246 -15.00 9.25 -3.97
CA GLN A 246 -15.27 10.62 -4.41
C GLN A 246 -14.83 11.65 -3.37
N GLY A 247 -15.08 11.40 -2.09
CA GLY A 247 -14.65 12.25 -0.99
C GLY A 247 -13.13 12.41 -0.93
N VAL A 248 -12.39 11.31 -1.09
CA VAL A 248 -10.91 11.33 -1.14
C VAL A 248 -10.41 12.04 -2.40
N GLN A 249 -11.04 11.85 -3.55
CA GLN A 249 -10.70 12.60 -4.78
C GLN A 249 -10.89 14.10 -4.61
N ASN A 250 -12.02 14.53 -4.03
CA ASN A 250 -12.31 15.94 -3.81
C ASN A 250 -11.26 16.56 -2.87
N LYS A 251 -10.94 15.90 -1.75
CA LYS A 251 -9.88 16.36 -0.85
C LYS A 251 -8.52 16.44 -1.53
N LEU A 252 -8.18 15.45 -2.36
CA LEU A 252 -6.93 15.47 -3.12
C LEU A 252 -6.90 16.61 -4.14
N ARG A 253 -8.01 16.87 -4.85
CA ARG A 253 -8.17 18.01 -5.75
C ARG A 253 -7.99 19.34 -5.03
N ASP A 254 -8.65 19.49 -3.88
CA ASP A 254 -8.61 20.72 -3.10
C ASP A 254 -7.19 20.94 -2.52
N LEU A 255 -6.45 19.86 -2.25
CA LEU A 255 -5.06 19.89 -1.78
C LEU A 255 -4.06 20.27 -2.88
N ILE A 256 -4.09 19.61 -4.05
CA ILE A 256 -3.09 19.81 -5.13
C ILE A 256 -3.49 20.88 -6.14
N GLY A 257 -4.70 21.43 -6.02
CA GLY A 257 -5.27 22.40 -6.95
C GLY A 257 -6.03 21.76 -8.12
N SER A 258 -7.12 22.41 -8.53
CA SER A 258 -8.05 21.91 -9.56
C SER A 258 -7.39 21.67 -10.92
N GLU A 259 -6.51 22.57 -11.37
CA GLU A 259 -5.84 22.47 -12.67
C GLU A 259 -4.95 21.22 -12.74
N LYS A 260 -4.03 21.09 -11.78
CA LYS A 260 -3.12 19.93 -11.68
C LYS A 260 -3.88 18.63 -11.47
N PHE A 261 -4.94 18.65 -10.67
CA PHE A 261 -5.81 17.48 -10.51
C PHE A 261 -6.41 17.04 -11.85
N VAL A 262 -6.96 17.96 -12.65
CA VAL A 262 -7.58 17.63 -13.95
C VAL A 262 -6.56 17.05 -14.92
N GLU A 263 -5.34 17.59 -14.96
CA GLU A 263 -4.22 17.07 -15.76
C GLU A 263 -3.93 15.60 -15.40
N VAL A 264 -3.69 15.32 -14.11
CA VAL A 264 -3.38 13.97 -13.63
C VAL A 264 -4.57 13.03 -13.83
N TYR A 265 -5.79 13.47 -13.52
CA TYR A 265 -7.00 12.67 -13.71
C TYR A 265 -7.20 12.27 -15.17
N LYS A 266 -6.98 13.20 -16.12
CA LYS A 266 -7.01 12.93 -17.55
C LYS A 266 -5.91 11.93 -17.95
N SER A 267 -4.68 12.10 -17.45
CA SER A 267 -3.57 11.18 -17.68
C SER A 267 -3.92 9.76 -17.24
N VAL A 268 -4.41 9.59 -16.00
CA VAL A 268 -4.87 8.31 -15.45
C VAL A 268 -5.96 7.68 -16.33
N ARG A 269 -7.00 8.46 -16.69
CA ARG A 269 -8.10 7.99 -17.54
C ARG A 269 -7.59 7.49 -18.89
N MET A 270 -6.72 8.25 -19.54
CA MET A 270 -6.17 7.90 -20.85
C MET A 270 -5.25 6.68 -20.77
N GLY A 271 -4.35 6.61 -19.79
CA GLY A 271 -3.48 5.46 -19.58
C GLY A 271 -4.25 4.16 -19.28
N LEU A 272 -5.34 4.24 -18.52
CA LEU A 272 -6.22 3.09 -18.27
C LEU A 272 -6.98 2.66 -19.53
N LYS A 273 -7.46 3.61 -20.33
CA LYS A 273 -8.10 3.34 -21.63
C LYS A 273 -7.12 2.64 -22.57
N GLN A 274 -5.91 3.19 -22.76
CA GLN A 274 -4.87 2.61 -23.60
C GLN A 274 -4.52 1.18 -23.18
N LYS A 275 -4.32 0.93 -21.87
CA LYS A 275 -4.05 -0.43 -21.35
C LYS A 275 -5.20 -1.40 -21.62
N ARG A 276 -6.46 -0.94 -21.58
CA ARG A 276 -7.63 -1.77 -21.89
C ARG A 276 -7.72 -2.07 -23.39
N ASP A 277 -7.54 -1.06 -24.23
CA ASP A 277 -7.66 -1.21 -25.67
C ASP A 277 -6.49 -2.03 -26.24
N GLY A 278 -5.27 -1.85 -25.71
CA GLY A 278 -4.13 -2.72 -26.00
C GLY A 278 -4.37 -4.18 -25.64
N ARG A 279 -5.02 -4.47 -24.49
CA ARG A 279 -5.41 -5.85 -24.14
C ARG A 279 -6.47 -6.44 -25.07
N LYS A 280 -7.37 -5.61 -25.62
CA LYS A 280 -8.35 -6.06 -26.63
C LYS A 280 -7.66 -6.33 -27.96
N GLN A 281 -6.78 -5.43 -28.41
CA GLN A 281 -6.03 -5.58 -29.65
C GLN A 281 -5.11 -6.80 -29.61
N ALA A 282 -4.36 -7.01 -28.52
CA ALA A 282 -3.52 -8.20 -28.34
C ALA A 282 -4.34 -9.50 -28.42
N GLN A 283 -5.56 -9.52 -27.88
CA GLN A 283 -6.45 -10.67 -28.01
C GLN A 283 -6.96 -10.89 -29.43
N LYS A 284 -7.22 -9.82 -30.19
CA LYS A 284 -7.58 -9.92 -31.61
C LYS A 284 -6.43 -10.47 -32.45
N ILE A 285 -5.20 -10.00 -32.20
CA ILE A 285 -3.99 -10.50 -32.87
C ILE A 285 -3.79 -11.99 -32.58
N VAL A 286 -3.86 -12.41 -31.32
CA VAL A 286 -3.74 -13.84 -30.97
C VAL A 286 -4.83 -14.67 -31.65
N ALA A 287 -6.07 -14.17 -31.73
CA ALA A 287 -7.14 -14.86 -32.43
C ALA A 287 -6.89 -15.05 -33.94
N ALA A 288 -6.16 -14.13 -34.57
CA ALA A 288 -5.81 -14.19 -35.99
C ALA A 288 -4.55 -15.03 -36.26
N VAL A 289 -3.51 -14.87 -35.43
CA VAL A 289 -2.20 -15.54 -35.61
C VAL A 289 -2.22 -16.98 -35.10
N ASP A 290 -2.95 -17.25 -34.01
CA ASP A 290 -3.03 -18.58 -33.39
C ASP A 290 -4.48 -18.87 -32.91
N PRO A 291 -5.37 -19.25 -33.86
CA PRO A 291 -6.77 -19.52 -33.57
C PRO A 291 -6.95 -20.66 -32.56
N GLU A 292 -6.09 -21.68 -32.61
CA GLU A 292 -6.16 -22.86 -31.74
C GLU A 292 -5.88 -22.47 -30.28
N ARG A 293 -4.85 -21.66 -30.01
CA ARG A 293 -4.56 -21.14 -28.68
C ARG A 293 -5.68 -20.24 -28.15
N ASN A 294 -6.28 -19.41 -29.00
CA ASN A 294 -7.45 -18.61 -28.61
C ASN A 294 -8.66 -19.48 -28.27
N ALA A 295 -8.93 -20.53 -29.07
CA ALA A 295 -10.00 -21.49 -28.81
C ALA A 295 -9.78 -22.25 -27.49
N LYS A 296 -8.57 -22.77 -27.25
CA LYS A 296 -8.17 -23.41 -25.99
C LYS A 296 -8.36 -22.48 -24.79
N ARG A 297 -7.98 -21.20 -24.91
CA ARG A 297 -8.22 -20.19 -23.87
C ARG A 297 -9.72 -20.00 -23.59
N LYS A 298 -10.56 -19.87 -24.63
CA LYS A 298 -12.02 -19.73 -24.49
C LYS A 298 -12.62 -20.96 -23.82
N GLN A 299 -12.21 -22.17 -24.19
CA GLN A 299 -12.65 -23.42 -23.55
C GLN A 299 -12.29 -23.45 -22.06
N ARG A 300 -11.06 -23.08 -21.68
CA ARG A 300 -10.64 -22.99 -20.26
C ARG A 300 -11.49 -22.00 -19.46
N MET A 301 -11.79 -20.82 -20.04
CA MET A 301 -12.65 -19.83 -19.39
C MET A 301 -14.09 -20.33 -19.22
N ALA A 302 -14.65 -20.98 -20.25
CA ALA A 302 -15.98 -21.58 -20.17
C ALA A 302 -16.04 -22.70 -19.11
N ALA A 303 -15.02 -23.55 -19.03
CA ALA A 303 -14.90 -24.59 -18.01
C ALA A 303 -14.89 -23.98 -16.60
N LYS A 304 -14.09 -22.94 -16.36
CA LYS A 304 -14.04 -22.22 -15.07
C LYS A 304 -15.40 -21.61 -14.70
N HIS A 305 -16.12 -21.02 -15.66
CA HIS A 305 -17.45 -20.46 -15.40
C HIS A 305 -18.49 -21.55 -15.09
N ARG A 306 -18.46 -22.69 -15.80
CA ARG A 306 -19.33 -23.84 -15.51
C ARG A 306 -19.07 -24.37 -14.10
N GLU A 307 -17.81 -24.53 -13.73
CA GLU A 307 -17.42 -25.00 -12.39
C GLU A 307 -17.86 -24.03 -11.29
N HIS A 308 -17.63 -22.73 -11.47
CA HIS A 308 -18.08 -21.72 -10.52
C HIS A 308 -19.61 -21.73 -10.34
N LYS A 309 -20.36 -21.85 -11.44
CA LYS A 309 -21.83 -21.98 -11.39
C LYS A 309 -22.26 -23.25 -10.63
N ARG A 310 -21.59 -24.39 -10.84
CA ARG A 310 -21.84 -25.63 -10.08
C ARG A 310 -21.61 -25.44 -8.58
N ARG A 311 -20.48 -24.83 -8.18
CA ARG A 311 -20.18 -24.54 -6.76
C ARG A 311 -21.23 -23.62 -6.13
N LYS A 312 -21.67 -22.57 -6.85
CA LYS A 312 -22.72 -21.66 -6.37
C LYS A 312 -24.05 -22.37 -6.14
N ILE A 313 -24.46 -23.25 -7.06
CA ILE A 313 -25.69 -24.05 -6.92
C ILE A 313 -25.59 -25.02 -5.74
N MET A 314 -24.45 -25.72 -5.57
CA MET A 314 -24.25 -26.61 -4.43
C MET A 314 -24.31 -25.85 -3.10
N ALA A 315 -23.63 -24.70 -2.98
CA ALA A 315 -23.67 -23.87 -1.78
C ALA A 315 -25.10 -23.42 -1.44
N MET A 316 -25.89 -23.02 -2.44
CA MET A 316 -27.30 -22.66 -2.26
C MET A 316 -28.16 -23.84 -1.82
N LYS A 317 -27.90 -25.05 -2.33
CA LYS A 317 -28.61 -26.27 -1.91
C LYS A 317 -28.31 -26.62 -0.45
N ILE A 318 -27.04 -26.63 -0.06
CA ILE A 318 -26.61 -26.96 1.32
C ILE A 318 -27.23 -25.97 2.32
N GLY A 319 -27.19 -24.67 2.04
CA GLY A 319 -27.81 -23.65 2.90
C GLY A 319 -29.35 -23.69 2.95
N ARG A 320 -30.00 -24.49 2.08
CA ARG A 320 -31.43 -24.79 2.13
C ARG A 320 -31.73 -26.06 2.94
N TRP A 321 -30.77 -26.97 3.07
CA TRP A 321 -30.89 -28.21 3.86
C TRP A 321 -30.52 -28.02 5.33
N MET A 322 -29.74 -26.99 5.66
CA MET A 322 -29.37 -26.62 7.03
C MET A 322 -30.36 -25.64 7.70
N ARG A 323 -31.45 -25.27 7.03
CA ARG A 323 -32.56 -24.48 7.58
C ARG A 323 -33.76 -25.39 7.78
#